data_AF-A0A1F3JNF7-F1
#
_entry.id   AF-A0A1F3JNF7-F1
#
_cell.length_a   1.000
_cell.length_b   1.000
_cell.length_c   1.000
_cell.angle_alpha   90.00
_cell.angle_beta   90.00
_cell.angle_gamma   90.00
#
_symmetry.space_group_name_H-M   'P 1'
#
loop_
_entity.id
_entity.type
_entity.pdbx_description
1 polymer ?
#
loop_
_entity_poly.entity_id
_entity_poly.type
_entity_poly.pdbx_seq_one_letter_code
_entity_poly.pdbx_strand_id
1 'polypeptide(L)'
;MKKKIDLLSDKSILSIEQDEFDRASFVDAIADVIESQTTDVNAKKIKEFKDVRENMIVGIYGSWGFGKSSIINLLDENLNNRKIKSVYFNPWMYGSEEKLIHSLFELILENSGIVKKFEKEFVDLLKQYQSIISVVTPSVGKFTKAVVDYNKENSSAYYCKEKIDKLLSNKAKPLVIFIDDVDRLSKHEVHILLKTIRLIASFNHVIYVMAFDFDMVAKSIKENYVDGTTEDGKAFLEKIIQIPIRIPEIKSDALLKYAVKHLKLTTDIDLSKDPIFKLIIEQYFHTPRDIKRFINSFRFTQMYLKGIVFERDLVILELVRLKIGSLFEIFKIYYLAIKNGKTDDETYSTSIIEYLKKDFRFLNNGTLSEQGSEFRNYNKIFCSLFGSNHIKSLRYQNVHNQYIDYDTFVNNNLHQQYKNLNNPFMLVDYFEKVPDLVKS
;
A
#
# COMPACT_ATOMS: atom_id res chain seq x y z
N MET A 1 -15.25 -14.06 -33.35
CA MET A 1 -15.68 -13.76 -31.95
C MET A 1 -14.64 -12.87 -31.30
N LYS A 2 -14.96 -11.63 -30.89
CA LYS A 2 -14.07 -10.84 -30.03
C LYS A 2 -13.95 -11.59 -28.70
N LYS A 3 -12.78 -12.17 -28.38
CA LYS A 3 -12.53 -12.72 -27.05
C LYS A 3 -12.69 -11.58 -26.06
N LYS A 4 -13.68 -11.69 -25.17
CA LYS A 4 -13.87 -10.73 -24.08
C LYS A 4 -12.65 -10.86 -23.16
N ILE A 5 -11.89 -9.78 -23.01
CA ILE A 5 -10.75 -9.77 -22.09
C ILE A 5 -11.36 -9.70 -20.70
N ASP A 6 -11.16 -10.75 -19.91
CA ASP A 6 -11.45 -10.68 -18.49
C ASP A 6 -10.22 -10.06 -17.81
N LEU A 7 -10.35 -8.91 -17.17
CA LEU A 7 -9.26 -8.25 -16.45
C LEU A 7 -9.42 -8.55 -14.96
N LEU A 8 -8.30 -8.82 -14.29
CA LEU A 8 -8.29 -9.00 -12.85
C LEU A 8 -8.70 -7.69 -12.17
N SER A 9 -9.70 -7.77 -11.30
CA SER A 9 -10.16 -6.61 -10.53
C SER A 9 -9.17 -6.26 -9.42
N ASP A 10 -8.85 -4.97 -9.30
CA ASP A 10 -8.09 -4.40 -8.17
C ASP A 10 -9.00 -3.98 -6.99
N LYS A 11 -10.24 -4.49 -6.95
CA LYS A 11 -11.10 -4.32 -5.78
C LYS A 11 -10.52 -5.07 -4.58
N SER A 12 -10.70 -4.50 -3.40
CA SER A 12 -10.46 -5.19 -2.14
C SER A 12 -11.37 -6.40 -2.03
N ILE A 13 -10.89 -7.43 -1.32
CA ILE A 13 -11.71 -8.61 -1.02
C ILE A 13 -12.79 -8.23 0.00
N LEU A 14 -13.92 -8.94 -0.05
CA LEU A 14 -15.08 -8.67 0.78
C LEU A 14 -15.28 -9.72 1.88
N SER A 15 -14.75 -10.93 1.70
CA SER A 15 -14.94 -12.03 2.65
C SER A 15 -13.70 -12.92 2.77
N ILE A 16 -13.64 -13.69 3.87
CA ILE A 16 -12.57 -14.66 4.17
C ILE A 16 -12.40 -15.71 3.05
N GLU A 17 -13.47 -16.05 2.34
CA GLU A 17 -13.43 -17.01 1.21
C GLU A 17 -12.53 -16.54 0.05
N GLN A 18 -12.32 -15.23 -0.07
CA GLN A 18 -11.49 -14.61 -1.10
C GLN A 18 -10.03 -14.39 -0.63
N ASP A 19 -9.71 -14.76 0.61
CA ASP A 19 -8.39 -14.58 1.19
C ASP A 19 -7.40 -15.62 0.64
N GLU A 20 -6.46 -15.17 -0.18
CA GLU A 20 -5.41 -16.00 -0.77
C GLU A 20 -4.07 -15.89 -0.04
N PHE A 21 -4.00 -15.10 1.05
CA PHE A 21 -2.75 -14.78 1.75
C PHE A 21 -2.83 -14.98 3.27
N ASP A 22 -3.74 -15.84 3.73
CA ASP A 22 -3.89 -16.25 5.14
C ASP A 22 -4.00 -15.08 6.12
N ARG A 23 -4.66 -13.99 5.71
CA ARG A 23 -4.93 -12.80 6.52
C ARG A 23 -5.99 -13.04 7.60
N ALA A 24 -6.81 -14.08 7.46
CA ALA A 24 -7.88 -14.40 8.41
C ALA A 24 -7.40 -14.49 9.87
N SER A 25 -6.28 -15.17 10.15
CA SER A 25 -5.74 -15.31 11.51
C SER A 25 -5.27 -13.98 12.10
N PHE A 26 -4.69 -13.12 11.27
CA PHE A 26 -4.29 -11.77 11.64
C PHE A 26 -5.51 -10.89 11.96
N VAL A 27 -6.56 -10.98 11.14
CA VAL A 27 -7.83 -10.27 11.37
C VAL A 27 -8.51 -10.75 12.65
N ASP A 28 -8.48 -12.05 12.92
CA ASP A 28 -9.08 -12.64 14.11
C ASP A 28 -8.44 -12.10 15.41
N ALA A 29 -7.11 -11.94 15.42
CA ALA A 29 -6.41 -11.31 16.54
C ALA A 29 -6.83 -9.84 16.75
N ILE A 30 -7.11 -9.09 15.68
CA ILE A 30 -7.62 -7.71 15.81
C ILE A 30 -9.04 -7.73 16.36
N ALA A 31 -9.88 -8.65 15.88
CA ALA A 31 -11.24 -8.81 16.35
C ALA A 31 -11.29 -9.20 17.84
N ASP A 32 -10.38 -10.07 18.31
CA ASP A 32 -10.23 -10.42 19.73
C ASP A 32 -9.88 -9.21 20.60
N VAL A 33 -8.97 -8.36 20.13
CA VAL A 33 -8.62 -7.11 20.83
C VAL A 33 -9.84 -6.20 20.92
N ILE A 34 -10.57 -6.01 19.82
CA ILE A 34 -11.80 -5.21 19.82
C ILE A 34 -12.85 -5.81 20.75
N GLU A 35 -13.12 -7.11 20.66
CA GLU A 35 -14.13 -7.81 21.47
C GLU A 35 -13.80 -7.78 22.97
N SER A 36 -12.52 -7.89 23.33
CA SER A 36 -12.08 -7.74 24.72
C SER A 36 -12.49 -6.38 25.32
N GLN A 37 -12.54 -5.34 24.50
CA GLN A 37 -13.00 -4.01 24.92
C GLN A 37 -14.53 -3.85 24.88
N THR A 38 -15.26 -4.72 24.19
CA THR A 38 -16.73 -4.65 24.06
C THR A 38 -17.51 -5.56 25.01
N THR A 39 -16.89 -6.52 25.69
CA THR A 39 -17.60 -7.51 26.53
C THR A 39 -17.83 -7.06 27.99
N ASP A 40 -18.98 -7.44 28.55
CA ASP A 40 -19.39 -7.14 29.93
C ASP A 40 -18.52 -7.79 31.02
N VAL A 41 -17.69 -8.77 30.63
CA VAL A 41 -16.75 -9.45 31.55
C VAL A 41 -15.74 -8.46 32.12
N ASN A 42 -15.33 -7.47 31.32
CA ASN A 42 -14.50 -6.36 31.81
C ASN A 42 -15.27 -5.45 32.76
N ALA A 43 -16.55 -5.14 32.53
CA ALA A 43 -17.35 -4.34 33.46
C ALA A 43 -17.49 -4.97 34.87
N LYS A 44 -17.46 -6.31 34.98
CA LYS A 44 -17.48 -7.00 36.28
C LYS A 44 -16.11 -7.06 36.98
N LYS A 45 -15.01 -7.18 36.23
CA LYS A 45 -13.63 -7.17 36.78
C LYS A 45 -13.13 -5.75 37.10
N ILE A 46 -13.63 -4.75 36.38
CA ILE A 46 -13.26 -3.31 36.49
C ILE A 46 -14.13 -2.60 37.55
N LYS A 47 -14.79 -3.32 38.46
CA LYS A 47 -15.48 -2.70 39.61
C LYS A 47 -14.53 -1.95 40.56
N GLU A 48 -13.24 -2.31 40.58
CA GLU A 48 -12.21 -1.59 41.36
C GLU A 48 -11.61 -0.39 40.61
N PHE A 49 -11.82 -0.29 39.29
CA PHE A 49 -11.33 0.80 38.43
C PHE A 49 -12.51 1.41 37.66
N LYS A 50 -13.44 2.10 38.33
CA LYS A 50 -14.55 2.91 37.76
C LYS A 50 -14.86 2.69 36.25
N ASP A 51 -16.00 2.04 35.97
CA ASP A 51 -16.78 2.01 34.72
C ASP A 51 -16.44 3.06 33.63
N VAL A 52 -15.33 2.90 32.91
CA VAL A 52 -15.06 3.65 31.69
C VAL A 52 -14.49 2.69 30.66
N ARG A 53 -15.34 2.21 29.74
CA ARG A 53 -14.84 1.70 28.45
C ARG A 53 -14.35 2.92 27.69
N GLU A 54 -13.07 3.24 27.85
CA GLU A 54 -12.44 4.37 27.19
C GLU A 54 -12.56 4.21 25.67
N ASN A 55 -12.57 5.34 24.96
CA ASN A 55 -12.44 5.32 23.51
C ASN A 55 -11.17 4.57 23.12
N MET A 56 -11.26 3.78 22.05
CA MET A 56 -10.11 3.06 21.52
C MET A 56 -9.80 3.50 20.10
N ILE A 57 -8.53 3.79 19.82
CA ILE A 57 -8.08 4.15 18.48
C ILE A 57 -7.03 3.14 18.03
N VAL A 58 -7.43 2.28 17.09
CA VAL A 58 -6.59 1.27 16.45
C VAL A 58 -6.09 1.81 15.11
N GLY A 59 -4.79 1.74 14.87
CA GLY A 59 -4.19 2.06 13.58
C GLY A 59 -3.79 0.80 12.83
N ILE A 60 -4.27 0.63 11.60
CA ILE A 60 -3.88 -0.43 10.67
C ILE A 60 -2.95 0.17 9.62
N TYR A 61 -1.66 -0.11 9.76
CA TYR A 61 -0.62 0.50 8.94
C TYR A 61 -0.22 -0.42 7.79
N GLY A 62 -0.16 0.15 6.60
CA GLY A 62 0.41 -0.52 5.43
C GLY A 62 0.59 0.44 4.27
N SER A 63 1.67 0.26 3.52
CA SER A 63 1.90 1.04 2.31
C SER A 63 0.84 0.77 1.26
N TRP A 64 0.83 1.57 0.20
CA TRP A 64 -0.17 1.42 -0.85
C TRP A 64 -0.10 0.03 -1.50
N GLY A 65 -1.25 -0.64 -1.61
CA GLY A 65 -1.34 -1.99 -2.20
C GLY A 65 -1.21 -3.15 -1.19
N PHE A 66 -0.92 -2.90 0.09
CA PHE A 66 -0.81 -3.94 1.12
C PHE A 66 -2.13 -4.56 1.58
N GLY A 67 -3.26 -4.07 1.07
CA GLY A 67 -4.59 -4.63 1.36
C GLY A 67 -5.28 -4.05 2.60
N LYS A 68 -5.00 -2.79 2.97
CA LYS A 68 -5.68 -2.08 4.07
C LYS A 68 -7.21 -2.22 4.04
N SER A 69 -7.84 -1.82 2.94
CA SER A 69 -9.29 -1.95 2.74
C SER A 69 -9.77 -3.41 2.77
N SER A 70 -8.95 -4.36 2.30
CA SER A 70 -9.24 -5.78 2.41
C SER A 70 -9.26 -6.25 3.87
N ILE A 71 -8.28 -5.84 4.68
CA ILE A 71 -8.24 -6.14 6.12
C ILE A 71 -9.46 -5.54 6.82
N ILE A 72 -9.84 -4.31 6.50
CA ILE A 72 -11.06 -3.70 7.05
C ILE A 72 -12.29 -4.54 6.71
N ASN A 73 -12.47 -4.96 5.46
CA ASN A 73 -13.62 -5.77 5.05
C ASN A 73 -13.68 -7.13 5.75
N LEU A 74 -12.53 -7.82 5.86
CA LEU A 74 -12.44 -9.07 6.61
C LEU A 74 -12.76 -8.87 8.11
N LEU A 75 -12.31 -7.74 8.68
CA LEU A 75 -12.57 -7.39 10.07
C LEU A 75 -14.05 -7.05 10.29
N ASP A 76 -14.68 -6.33 9.37
CA ASP A 76 -16.12 -6.07 9.38
C ASP A 76 -16.94 -7.37 9.37
N GLU A 77 -16.60 -8.31 8.47
CA GLU A 77 -17.23 -9.63 8.43
C GLU A 77 -17.05 -10.39 9.76
N ASN A 78 -15.82 -10.41 10.31
CA ASN A 78 -15.53 -11.09 11.58
C ASN A 78 -16.28 -10.46 12.76
N LEU A 79 -16.28 -9.13 12.89
CA LEU A 79 -17.01 -8.41 13.94
C LEU A 79 -18.52 -8.61 13.83
N ASN A 80 -19.08 -8.62 12.61
CA ASN A 80 -20.49 -8.92 12.38
C ASN A 80 -20.86 -10.34 12.86
N ASN A 81 -20.00 -11.34 12.60
CA ASN A 81 -20.17 -12.70 13.12
C ASN A 81 -20.14 -12.75 14.66
N ARG A 82 -19.35 -11.88 15.29
CA ARG A 82 -19.30 -11.67 16.75
C ARG A 82 -20.43 -10.77 17.28
N LYS A 83 -21.35 -10.33 16.42
CA LYS A 83 -22.48 -9.41 16.75
C LYS A 83 -22.03 -8.04 17.28
N ILE A 84 -20.84 -7.60 16.90
CA ILE A 84 -20.32 -6.26 17.17
C ILE A 84 -20.68 -5.38 15.98
N LYS A 85 -21.31 -4.23 16.24
CA LYS A 85 -21.75 -3.32 15.18
C LYS A 85 -20.56 -2.49 14.67
N SER A 86 -20.35 -2.52 13.37
CA SER A 86 -19.35 -1.70 12.68
C SER A 86 -19.97 -0.87 11.55
N VAL A 87 -19.33 0.26 11.23
CA VAL A 87 -19.70 1.16 10.14
C VAL A 87 -18.47 1.76 9.47
N TYR A 88 -18.60 2.12 8.19
CA TYR A 88 -17.53 2.74 7.42
C TYR A 88 -17.70 4.25 7.36
N PHE A 89 -16.60 4.96 7.55
CA PHE A 89 -16.47 6.39 7.33
C PHE A 89 -15.32 6.63 6.35
N ASN A 90 -15.63 7.05 5.12
CA ASN A 90 -14.59 7.42 4.15
C ASN A 90 -14.42 8.95 4.14
N PRO A 91 -13.38 9.49 4.79
CA PRO A 91 -13.17 10.92 4.93
C PRO A 91 -12.91 11.61 3.57
N TRP A 92 -12.38 10.89 2.58
CA TRP A 92 -12.09 11.43 1.25
C TRP A 92 -13.35 11.90 0.49
N MET A 93 -14.53 11.40 0.87
CA MET A 93 -15.79 11.83 0.27
C MET A 93 -16.21 13.25 0.68
N TYR A 94 -15.59 13.82 1.71
CA TYR A 94 -16.02 15.07 2.33
C TYR A 94 -14.96 16.15 2.15
N GLY A 95 -15.04 16.92 1.06
CA GLY A 95 -14.05 17.93 0.69
C GLY A 95 -14.03 19.23 1.53
N SER A 96 -14.62 19.24 2.74
CA SER A 96 -14.49 20.36 3.68
C SER A 96 -14.50 19.89 5.14
N GLU A 97 -13.82 20.63 6.01
CA GLU A 97 -13.73 20.38 7.46
C GLU A 97 -15.11 20.19 8.10
N GLU A 98 -15.99 21.15 7.88
CA GLU A 98 -17.33 21.16 8.46
C GLU A 98 -18.13 19.93 8.04
N LYS A 99 -18.05 19.56 6.75
CA LYS A 99 -18.74 18.37 6.22
C LYS A 99 -18.17 17.07 6.78
N LEU A 100 -16.84 16.98 6.92
CA LEU A 100 -16.18 15.82 7.50
C LEU A 100 -16.62 15.62 8.95
N ILE A 101 -16.59 16.68 9.75
CA ILE A 101 -17.01 16.65 11.16
C ILE A 101 -18.51 16.31 11.25
N HIS A 102 -19.35 16.99 10.48
CA HIS A 102 -20.80 16.75 10.46
C HIS A 102 -21.13 15.31 10.11
N SER A 103 -20.53 14.79 9.04
CA SER A 103 -20.81 13.44 8.56
C SER A 103 -20.34 12.36 9.54
N LEU A 104 -19.22 12.59 10.24
CA LEU A 104 -18.77 11.69 11.30
C LEU A 104 -19.76 11.67 12.47
N PHE A 105 -20.26 12.84 12.88
CA PHE A 105 -21.26 12.93 13.94
C PHE A 105 -22.61 12.33 13.56
N GLU A 106 -23.08 12.54 12.33
CA GLU A 106 -24.28 11.89 11.80
C GLU A 106 -24.12 10.37 11.80
N LEU A 107 -22.97 9.86 11.38
CA LEU A 107 -22.69 8.43 11.40
C LEU A 107 -22.76 7.87 12.83
N ILE A 108 -22.16 8.55 13.81
CA ILE A 108 -22.25 8.18 15.23
C ILE A 108 -23.71 8.24 15.70
N LEU A 109 -24.44 9.28 15.31
CA LEU A 109 -25.83 9.48 15.69
C LEU A 109 -26.73 8.34 15.24
N GLU A 110 -26.69 8.03 13.95
CA GLU A 110 -27.47 6.97 13.33
C GLU A 110 -27.08 5.58 13.85
N ASN A 111 -25.82 5.40 14.28
CA ASN A 111 -25.28 4.07 14.56
C ASN A 111 -24.95 3.76 16.02
N SER A 112 -24.98 4.75 16.90
CA SER A 112 -24.74 4.61 18.34
C SER A 112 -25.63 3.56 19.01
N GLY A 113 -26.77 3.21 18.42
CA GLY A 113 -27.69 2.24 19.00
C GLY A 113 -28.33 2.76 20.29
N ILE A 114 -28.36 4.07 20.48
CA ILE A 114 -29.04 4.71 21.60
C ILE A 114 -30.53 4.37 21.55
N VAL A 115 -31.05 4.00 22.71
CA VAL A 115 -32.47 3.69 22.88
C VAL A 115 -33.31 4.90 22.46
N LYS A 116 -34.32 4.70 21.59
CA LYS A 116 -35.21 5.74 21.02
C LYS A 116 -35.66 6.82 22.00
N LYS A 117 -35.91 6.46 23.27
CA LYS A 117 -36.30 7.40 24.33
C LYS A 117 -35.29 8.54 24.56
N PHE A 118 -34.00 8.29 24.34
CA PHE A 118 -32.91 9.25 24.58
C PHE A 118 -32.32 9.81 23.28
N GLU A 119 -32.86 9.42 22.13
CA GLU A 119 -32.37 9.82 20.81
C GLU A 119 -32.41 11.34 20.64
N LYS A 120 -33.53 11.99 21.00
CA LYS A 120 -33.66 13.45 20.91
C LYS A 120 -32.63 14.18 21.79
N GLU A 121 -32.47 13.77 23.05
CA GLU A 121 -31.49 14.36 23.97
C GLU A 121 -30.06 14.20 23.42
N PHE A 122 -29.75 13.03 22.87
CA PHE A 122 -28.46 12.76 22.26
C PHE A 122 -28.20 13.63 21.03
N VAL A 123 -29.18 13.75 20.13
CA VAL A 123 -29.12 14.61 18.93
C VAL A 123 -28.83 16.06 19.32
N ASP A 124 -29.58 16.58 20.29
CA ASP A 124 -29.45 17.97 20.74
C ASP A 124 -28.07 18.23 21.36
N LEU A 125 -27.58 17.31 22.19
CA LEU A 125 -26.24 17.39 22.79
C LEU A 125 -25.12 17.30 21.74
N LEU A 126 -25.25 16.40 20.76
CA LEU A 126 -24.26 16.23 19.68
C LEU A 126 -24.18 17.47 18.80
N LYS A 127 -25.32 18.05 18.41
CA LYS A 127 -25.37 19.30 17.63
C LYS A 127 -24.76 20.47 18.40
N GLN A 128 -25.10 20.59 19.69
CA GLN A 128 -24.50 21.60 20.55
C GLN A 128 -22.99 21.43 20.63
N TYR A 129 -22.52 20.20 20.83
CA TYR A 129 -21.10 19.88 20.91
C TYR A 129 -20.36 20.20 19.60
N GLN A 130 -20.92 19.77 18.46
CA GLN A 130 -20.39 20.07 17.12
C GLN A 130 -20.24 21.58 16.88
N SER A 131 -21.24 22.38 17.26
CA SER A 131 -21.23 23.83 17.08
C SER A 131 -20.15 24.56 17.91
N ILE A 132 -19.79 24.03 19.08
CA ILE A 132 -18.74 24.61 19.92
C ILE A 132 -17.37 24.32 19.32
N ILE A 133 -17.22 23.12 18.78
CA ILE A 133 -15.95 22.61 18.26
C ILE A 133 -15.53 23.31 16.98
N SER A 134 -16.45 23.56 16.06
CA SER A 134 -16.17 24.27 14.81
C SER A 134 -15.66 25.71 15.03
N VAL A 135 -15.91 26.30 16.21
CA VAL A 135 -15.41 27.62 16.61
C VAL A 135 -14.01 27.56 17.23
N VAL A 136 -13.67 26.44 17.89
CA VAL A 136 -12.40 26.25 18.64
C VAL A 136 -11.27 25.72 17.75
N THR A 137 -11.55 25.34 16.50
CA THR A 137 -10.55 24.99 15.49
C THR A 137 -10.23 26.14 14.50
N PRO A 138 -9.69 27.33 14.90
CA PRO A 138 -9.09 28.22 13.92
C PRO A 138 -7.75 27.68 13.40
N SER A 139 -7.61 27.80 12.09
CA SER A 139 -6.44 27.74 11.21
C SER A 139 -5.03 27.62 11.83
N VAL A 140 -4.32 26.62 11.32
CA VAL A 140 -2.88 26.35 11.41
C VAL A 140 -2.04 27.64 11.33
N GLY A 141 -1.32 28.02 12.40
CA GLY A 141 -0.28 29.05 12.26
C GLY A 141 0.25 29.73 13.52
N LYS A 142 -0.52 29.80 14.61
CA LYS A 142 -0.01 30.30 15.91
C LYS A 142 -0.62 29.47 17.04
N PHE A 143 0.18 28.57 17.62
CA PHE A 143 -0.12 28.00 18.94
C PHE A 143 -0.07 29.15 19.96
N THR A 144 -1.19 29.85 20.14
CA THR A 144 -1.36 30.80 21.23
C THR A 144 -1.76 30.03 22.49
N LYS A 145 -1.22 30.48 23.62
CA LYS A 145 -1.57 30.08 25.01
C LYS A 145 -3.09 30.01 25.32
N ALA A 146 -3.95 30.45 24.42
CA ALA A 146 -5.40 30.45 24.57
C ALA A 146 -6.04 29.04 24.69
N VAL A 147 -5.41 27.98 24.15
CA VAL A 147 -5.93 26.61 24.32
C VAL A 147 -5.71 26.10 25.76
N VAL A 148 -4.75 26.66 26.49
CA VAL A 148 -4.40 26.25 27.86
C VAL A 148 -5.07 27.14 28.91
N ASP A 149 -5.32 28.42 28.61
CA ASP A 149 -5.92 29.38 29.55
C ASP A 149 -7.46 29.38 29.58
N TYR A 150 -8.14 28.64 28.70
CA TYR A 150 -9.61 28.48 28.74
C TYR A 150 -10.09 27.32 29.65
N ASN A 151 -9.21 26.85 30.54
CA ASN A 151 -9.38 25.57 31.23
C ASN A 151 -9.59 25.69 32.74
N LYS A 152 -10.27 26.74 33.22
CA LYS A 152 -10.85 26.78 34.56
C LYS A 152 -12.18 27.53 34.52
N GLU A 153 -13.25 26.79 34.80
CA GLU A 153 -14.62 27.27 35.06
C GLU A 153 -15.55 27.39 33.82
N ASN A 154 -16.34 26.33 33.58
CA ASN A 154 -17.59 26.27 32.79
C ASN A 154 -17.56 26.33 31.24
N SER A 155 -16.88 25.39 30.57
CA SER A 155 -16.93 25.26 29.10
C SER A 155 -18.01 24.25 28.66
N SER A 156 -19.08 24.73 28.01
CA SER A 156 -20.23 23.94 27.53
C SER A 156 -19.88 22.64 26.77
N ALA A 157 -18.72 22.58 26.10
CA ALA A 157 -18.28 21.40 25.35
C ALA A 157 -17.94 20.20 26.25
N TYR A 158 -17.19 20.41 27.34
CA TYR A 158 -16.84 19.30 28.26
C TYR A 158 -18.10 18.71 28.88
N TYR A 159 -19.05 19.58 29.27
CA TYR A 159 -20.35 19.17 29.77
C TYR A 159 -21.15 18.36 28.74
N CYS A 160 -21.20 18.81 27.48
CA CYS A 160 -21.87 18.05 26.41
C CYS A 160 -21.21 16.69 26.20
N LYS A 161 -19.87 16.64 26.15
CA LYS A 161 -19.11 15.40 26.04
C LYS A 161 -19.42 14.45 27.18
N GLU A 162 -19.35 14.90 28.43
CA GLU A 162 -19.61 14.06 29.61
C GLU A 162 -21.04 13.50 29.60
N LYS A 163 -22.02 14.28 29.15
CA LYS A 163 -23.40 13.80 28.96
C LYS A 163 -23.53 12.78 27.85
N ILE A 164 -22.89 13.04 26.70
CA ILE A 164 -22.82 12.10 25.58
C ILE A 164 -22.21 10.77 26.05
N ASP A 165 -21.09 10.83 26.77
CA ASP A 165 -20.40 9.66 27.31
C ASP A 165 -21.29 8.87 28.29
N LYS A 166 -22.04 9.55 29.16
CA LYS A 166 -23.01 8.90 30.06
C LYS A 166 -24.17 8.26 29.32
N LEU A 167 -24.65 8.86 28.24
CA LEU A 167 -25.74 8.30 27.43
C LEU A 167 -25.28 7.06 26.67
N LEU A 168 -24.10 7.11 26.06
CA LEU A 168 -23.49 5.97 25.37
C LEU A 168 -23.18 4.84 26.35
N SER A 169 -22.53 5.15 27.48
CA SER A 169 -22.05 4.09 28.38
C SER A 169 -23.14 3.27 29.07
N ASN A 170 -24.30 3.86 29.33
CA ASN A 170 -25.37 3.17 30.05
C ASN A 170 -26.37 2.45 29.12
N LYS A 171 -26.40 2.80 27.84
CA LYS A 171 -27.56 2.53 26.97
C LYS A 171 -27.22 2.14 25.54
N ALA A 172 -25.95 2.17 25.15
CA ALA A 172 -25.50 1.84 23.81
C ALA A 172 -24.64 0.57 23.81
N LYS A 173 -24.71 -0.18 22.71
CA LYS A 173 -23.70 -1.17 22.39
C LYS A 173 -22.47 -0.47 21.81
N PRO A 174 -21.26 -1.01 21.97
CA PRO A 174 -20.08 -0.47 21.33
C PRO A 174 -20.23 -0.38 19.81
N LEU A 175 -19.81 0.76 19.26
CA LEU A 175 -19.79 1.03 17.82
C LEU A 175 -18.35 1.07 17.33
N VAL A 176 -18.03 0.25 16.33
CA VAL A 176 -16.75 0.30 15.63
C VAL A 176 -16.89 1.16 14.38
N ILE A 177 -16.03 2.15 14.21
CA ILE A 177 -16.00 3.04 13.05
C ILE A 177 -14.71 2.79 12.29
N PHE A 178 -14.81 2.22 11.10
CA PHE A 178 -13.71 2.06 10.17
C PHE A 178 -13.46 3.37 9.43
N ILE A 179 -12.22 3.83 9.43
CA ILE A 179 -11.78 5.01 8.68
C ILE A 179 -10.68 4.57 7.73
N ASP A 180 -10.97 4.56 6.43
CA ASP A 180 -10.02 4.15 5.39
C ASP A 180 -9.60 5.35 4.53
N ASP A 181 -8.63 5.16 3.64
CA ASP A 181 -8.18 6.16 2.66
C ASP A 181 -7.69 7.49 3.29
N VAL A 182 -7.26 7.48 4.56
CA VAL A 182 -6.73 8.70 5.23
C VAL A 182 -5.49 9.21 4.51
N ASP A 183 -4.67 8.31 3.95
CA ASP A 183 -3.48 8.63 3.16
C ASP A 183 -3.78 9.32 1.82
N ARG A 184 -5.06 9.39 1.42
CA ARG A 184 -5.46 10.18 0.24
C ARG A 184 -5.72 11.63 0.60
N LEU A 185 -6.22 11.92 1.80
CA LEU A 185 -6.61 13.26 2.24
C LEU A 185 -5.51 14.31 2.05
N SER A 186 -5.93 15.56 1.85
CA SER A 186 -5.01 16.70 1.90
C SER A 186 -4.41 16.86 3.29
N LYS A 187 -3.25 17.51 3.38
CA LYS A 187 -2.54 17.77 4.65
C LYS A 187 -3.41 18.44 5.71
N HIS A 188 -4.30 19.34 5.26
CA HIS A 188 -5.25 20.03 6.13
C HIS A 188 -6.33 19.07 6.66
N GLU A 189 -6.92 18.26 5.78
CA GLU A 189 -7.97 17.29 6.12
C GLU A 189 -7.45 16.19 7.06
N VAL A 190 -6.22 15.68 6.86
CA VAL A 190 -5.59 14.72 7.79
C VAL A 190 -5.54 15.29 9.21
N HIS A 191 -5.06 16.53 9.34
CA HIS A 191 -4.91 17.18 10.65
C HIS A 191 -6.25 17.38 11.34
N ILE A 192 -7.26 17.83 10.59
CA ILE A 192 -8.63 17.96 11.09
C ILE A 192 -9.16 16.61 11.55
N LEU A 193 -9.08 15.58 10.71
CA LEU A 193 -9.61 14.25 11.04
C LEU A 193 -8.99 13.73 12.35
N LEU A 194 -7.66 13.79 12.47
CA LEU A 194 -6.94 13.34 13.66
C LEU A 194 -7.29 14.16 14.91
N LYS A 195 -7.41 15.48 14.77
CA LYS A 195 -7.91 16.35 15.86
C LYS A 195 -9.33 16.01 16.26
N THR A 196 -10.21 15.79 15.28
CA THR A 196 -11.61 15.43 15.51
C THR A 196 -11.71 14.12 16.27
N ILE A 197 -10.97 13.10 15.86
CA ILE A 197 -11.00 11.80 16.56
C ILE A 197 -10.45 11.93 17.99
N ARG A 198 -9.34 12.67 18.19
CA ARG A 198 -8.70 12.80 19.50
C ARG A 198 -9.50 13.67 20.48
N LEU A 199 -9.85 14.89 20.07
CA LEU A 199 -10.34 15.94 20.96
C LEU A 199 -11.86 15.95 21.08
N ILE A 200 -12.53 15.54 20.00
CA ILE A 200 -13.92 15.87 19.74
C ILE A 200 -14.76 14.58 19.83
N ALA A 201 -14.56 13.65 18.93
CA ALA A 201 -15.35 12.43 18.84
C ALA A 201 -14.82 11.30 19.75
N SER A 202 -14.01 11.62 20.77
CA SER A 202 -13.45 10.66 21.72
C SER A 202 -14.48 10.23 22.77
N PHE A 203 -15.57 9.64 22.29
CA PHE A 203 -16.69 9.17 23.09
C PHE A 203 -16.48 7.75 23.60
N ASN A 204 -16.95 7.49 24.81
CA ASN A 204 -16.97 6.14 25.35
C ASN A 204 -17.84 5.22 24.48
N HIS A 205 -17.49 3.94 24.40
CA HIS A 205 -18.19 2.96 23.57
C HIS A 205 -18.12 3.22 22.05
N VAL A 206 -17.24 4.11 21.60
CA VAL A 206 -16.87 4.24 20.18
C VAL A 206 -15.43 3.82 20.00
N ILE A 207 -15.19 2.90 19.06
CA ILE A 207 -13.88 2.37 18.71
C ILE A 207 -13.58 2.82 17.28
N TYR A 208 -12.46 3.52 17.08
CA TYR A 208 -12.00 3.92 15.76
C TYR A 208 -10.94 2.95 15.28
N VAL A 209 -11.12 2.42 14.07
CA VAL A 209 -10.14 1.60 13.38
C VAL A 209 -9.73 2.34 12.11
N MET A 210 -8.56 2.96 12.13
CA MET A 210 -8.05 3.77 11.04
C MET A 210 -7.02 3.00 10.22
N ALA A 211 -7.21 2.88 8.91
CA ALA A 211 -6.20 2.29 8.03
C ALA A 211 -5.54 3.34 7.14
N PHE A 212 -4.21 3.40 7.17
CA PHE A 212 -3.44 4.38 6.42
C PHE A 212 -1.97 3.99 6.22
N ASP A 213 -1.28 4.67 5.32
CA ASP A 213 0.18 4.62 5.24
C ASP A 213 0.79 5.54 6.30
N PHE A 214 1.44 4.94 7.31
CA PHE A 214 1.93 5.66 8.49
C PHE A 214 2.94 6.75 8.15
N ASP A 215 3.90 6.48 7.26
CA ASP A 215 4.94 7.44 6.91
C ASP A 215 4.39 8.58 6.05
N MET A 216 3.48 8.26 5.12
CA MET A 216 2.79 9.27 4.30
C MET A 216 1.95 10.22 5.16
N VAL A 217 1.15 9.68 6.09
CA VAL A 217 0.33 10.49 6.99
C VAL A 217 1.21 11.30 7.95
N ALA A 218 2.26 10.71 8.53
CA ALA A 218 3.22 11.43 9.38
C ALA A 218 3.86 12.62 8.65
N LYS A 219 4.26 12.42 7.39
CA LYS A 219 4.84 13.48 6.54
C LYS A 219 3.84 14.60 6.27
N SER A 220 2.55 14.28 6.11
CA SER A 220 1.52 15.29 5.88
C SER A 220 1.29 16.20 7.09
N ILE A 221 1.48 15.68 8.31
CA ILE A 221 1.32 16.41 9.57
C ILE A 221 2.47 17.39 9.81
N LYS A 222 3.71 17.00 9.46
CA LYS A 222 4.93 17.81 9.62
C LYS A 222 4.76 19.25 9.12
N GLU A 223 4.20 19.42 7.92
CA GLU A 223 4.18 20.70 7.22
C GLU A 223 3.27 21.77 7.87
N ASN A 224 2.45 21.38 8.86
CA ASN A 224 1.65 22.31 9.64
C ASN A 224 2.42 22.90 10.85
N TYR A 225 3.64 22.43 11.12
CA TYR A 225 4.53 22.94 12.16
C TYR A 225 5.67 23.71 11.49
N VAL A 226 5.79 25.01 11.79
CA VAL A 226 6.97 25.80 11.41
C VAL A 226 8.17 25.14 12.11
N ASP A 227 9.16 24.68 11.34
CA ASP A 227 10.34 23.91 11.78
C ASP A 227 10.12 22.45 12.22
N GLY A 228 8.95 21.86 11.94
CA GLY A 228 8.69 20.45 12.28
C GLY A 228 9.53 19.46 11.49
N THR A 229 9.89 18.34 12.12
CA THR A 229 10.56 17.17 11.52
C THR A 229 9.55 16.06 11.18
N THR A 230 9.96 15.05 10.39
CA THR A 230 9.07 13.90 10.12
C THR A 230 8.80 13.11 11.41
N GLU A 231 9.77 13.12 12.31
CA GLU A 231 9.73 12.52 13.64
C GLU A 231 8.65 13.17 14.51
N ASP A 232 8.41 14.48 14.38
CA ASP A 232 7.32 15.17 15.08
C ASP A 232 5.94 14.68 14.61
N GLY A 233 5.79 14.46 13.30
CA GLY A 233 4.57 13.88 12.73
C GLY A 233 4.31 12.45 13.24
N LYS A 234 5.37 11.65 13.34
CA LYS A 234 5.30 10.29 13.93
C LYS A 234 4.92 10.34 15.41
N ALA A 235 5.58 11.20 16.19
CA ALA A 235 5.27 11.40 17.61
C ALA A 235 3.85 11.93 17.84
N PHE A 236 3.32 12.73 16.91
CA PHE A 236 1.92 13.17 16.95
C PHE A 236 0.95 11.99 16.75
N LEU A 237 1.20 11.13 15.75
CA LEU A 237 0.39 9.94 15.52
C LEU A 237 0.46 8.96 16.69
N GLU A 238 1.63 8.75 17.29
CA GLU A 238 1.80 7.90 18.49
C GLU A 238 0.99 8.39 19.70
N LYS A 239 0.72 9.70 19.80
CA LYS A 239 -0.16 10.26 20.85
C LYS A 239 -1.66 10.06 20.59
N ILE A 240 -2.02 9.68 19.38
CA ILE A 240 -3.42 9.50 18.94
C ILE A 240 -3.75 8.02 18.82
N ILE A 241 -2.89 7.26 18.14
CA ILE A 241 -3.08 5.83 17.93
C ILE A 241 -2.63 5.11 19.20
N GLN A 242 -3.58 4.46 19.85
CA GLN A 242 -3.30 3.69 21.06
C GLN A 242 -2.76 2.29 20.72
N ILE A 243 -3.31 1.68 19.66
CA ILE A 243 -2.94 0.32 19.23
C ILE A 243 -2.40 0.39 17.80
N PRO A 244 -1.06 0.42 17.61
CA PRO A 244 -0.44 0.40 16.30
C PRO A 244 -0.31 -1.03 15.77
N ILE A 245 -1.01 -1.35 14.68
CA ILE A 245 -0.99 -2.68 14.04
C ILE A 245 -0.42 -2.52 12.64
N ARG A 246 0.71 -3.17 12.35
CA ARG A 246 1.29 -3.20 10.99
C ARG A 246 0.80 -4.45 10.26
N ILE A 247 0.31 -4.26 9.03
CA ILE A 247 -0.05 -5.38 8.16
C ILE A 247 1.22 -6.18 7.86
N PRO A 248 1.23 -7.51 8.07
CA PRO A 248 2.40 -8.33 7.76
C PRO A 248 2.73 -8.30 6.27
N GLU A 249 4.03 -8.30 5.94
CA GLU A 249 4.48 -8.46 4.56
C GLU A 249 4.06 -9.82 3.99
N ILE A 250 3.76 -9.85 2.70
CA ILE A 250 3.46 -11.10 2.01
C ILE A 250 4.79 -11.74 1.60
N LYS A 251 4.98 -13.00 1.97
CA LYS A 251 6.16 -13.76 1.56
C LYS A 251 6.28 -13.80 0.04
N SER A 252 7.49 -13.60 -0.47
CA SER A 252 7.80 -13.63 -1.90
C SER A 252 7.34 -14.93 -2.58
N ASP A 253 7.49 -16.07 -1.91
CA ASP A 253 6.99 -17.38 -2.39
C ASP A 253 5.47 -17.40 -2.59
N ALA A 254 4.71 -16.72 -1.72
CA ALA A 254 3.25 -16.63 -1.87
C ALA A 254 2.88 -15.75 -3.06
N LEU A 255 3.57 -14.62 -3.25
CA LEU A 255 3.40 -13.77 -4.44
C LEU A 255 3.79 -14.51 -5.73
N LEU A 256 4.86 -15.31 -5.71
CA LEU A 256 5.26 -16.15 -6.84
C LEU A 256 4.17 -17.17 -7.19
N LYS A 257 3.66 -17.90 -6.19
CA LYS A 257 2.53 -18.83 -6.39
C LYS A 257 1.31 -18.12 -6.96
N TYR A 258 0.98 -16.95 -6.44
CA TYR A 258 -0.13 -16.12 -6.92
C TYR A 258 0.08 -15.69 -8.39
N ALA A 259 1.29 -15.26 -8.75
CA ALA A 259 1.67 -14.89 -10.10
C ALA A 259 1.54 -16.06 -11.08
N VAL A 260 2.10 -17.23 -10.71
CA VAL A 260 2.02 -18.46 -11.52
C VAL A 260 0.57 -18.88 -11.72
N LYS A 261 -0.26 -18.87 -10.66
CA LYS A 261 -1.69 -19.21 -10.73
C LYS A 261 -2.41 -18.34 -11.77
N HIS A 262 -2.24 -17.02 -11.73
CA HIS A 262 -2.91 -16.12 -12.68
C HIS A 262 -2.31 -16.13 -14.08
N LEU A 263 -1.01 -16.41 -14.21
CA LEU A 263 -0.36 -16.54 -15.51
C LEU A 263 -0.84 -17.79 -16.25
N LYS A 264 -1.00 -18.93 -15.56
CA LYS A 264 -1.55 -20.18 -16.13
C LYS A 264 -2.96 -20.04 -16.69
N LEU A 265 -3.74 -19.07 -16.21
CA LEU A 265 -5.06 -18.74 -16.76
C LEU A 265 -4.98 -17.91 -18.06
N THR A 266 -3.79 -17.45 -18.42
CA THR A 266 -3.55 -16.50 -19.50
C THR A 266 -2.65 -17.07 -20.60
N THR A 267 -1.68 -17.90 -20.24
CA THR A 267 -0.72 -18.53 -21.15
C THR A 267 -0.64 -20.03 -20.92
N ASP A 268 -0.17 -20.75 -21.95
CA ASP A 268 0.08 -22.19 -21.89
C ASP A 268 1.49 -22.51 -21.33
N ILE A 269 2.30 -21.48 -21.04
CA ILE A 269 3.67 -21.64 -20.53
C ILE A 269 3.68 -21.76 -19.00
N ASP A 270 4.37 -22.79 -18.49
CA ASP A 270 4.66 -22.91 -17.06
C ASP A 270 6.00 -22.24 -16.70
N LEU A 271 5.93 -21.04 -16.12
CA LEU A 271 7.09 -20.30 -15.62
C LEU A 271 7.39 -20.57 -14.13
N SER A 272 6.73 -21.54 -13.48
CA SER A 272 6.93 -21.81 -12.05
C SER A 272 8.37 -22.15 -11.66
N LYS A 273 9.16 -22.67 -12.60
CA LYS A 273 10.58 -23.02 -12.42
C LYS A 273 11.54 -22.09 -13.15
N ASP A 274 11.03 -21.05 -13.83
CA ASP A 274 11.91 -20.12 -14.54
C ASP A 274 12.68 -19.25 -13.52
N PRO A 275 14.02 -19.28 -13.53
CA PRO A 275 14.82 -18.60 -12.51
C PRO A 275 14.77 -17.08 -12.64
N ILE A 276 14.49 -16.54 -13.83
CA ILE A 276 14.43 -15.09 -14.08
C ILE A 276 13.06 -14.56 -13.69
N PHE A 277 12.00 -15.26 -14.06
CA PHE A 277 10.66 -14.98 -13.57
C PHE A 277 10.63 -14.96 -12.04
N LYS A 278 11.16 -16.02 -11.41
CA LYS A 278 11.29 -16.12 -9.95
C LYS A 278 12.09 -14.95 -9.38
N LEU A 279 13.29 -14.68 -9.91
CA LEU A 279 14.13 -13.57 -9.47
C LEU A 279 13.39 -12.24 -9.51
N ILE A 280 12.69 -11.95 -10.61
CA ILE A 280 12.01 -10.66 -10.77
C ILE A 280 10.85 -10.53 -9.78
N ILE A 281 10.02 -11.57 -9.63
CA ILE A 281 8.89 -11.55 -8.68
C ILE A 281 9.40 -11.40 -7.24
N GLU A 282 10.41 -12.16 -6.85
CA GLU A 282 10.88 -12.13 -5.45
C GLU A 282 11.59 -10.83 -5.07
N GLN A 283 12.25 -10.17 -6.02
CA GLN A 283 13.06 -8.97 -5.75
C GLN A 283 12.30 -7.66 -5.95
N TYR A 284 11.33 -7.61 -6.87
CA TYR A 284 10.71 -6.34 -7.29
C TYR A 284 9.18 -6.27 -7.12
N PHE A 285 8.54 -7.37 -6.69
CA PHE A 285 7.10 -7.40 -6.40
C PHE A 285 6.85 -7.61 -4.91
N HIS A 286 6.01 -6.74 -4.33
CA HIS A 286 5.76 -6.75 -2.89
C HIS A 286 4.28 -6.87 -2.54
N THR A 287 3.38 -6.67 -3.52
CA THR A 287 1.93 -6.67 -3.28
C THR A 287 1.14 -7.50 -4.30
N PRO A 288 -0.05 -8.00 -3.95
CA PRO A 288 -0.91 -8.72 -4.90
C PRO A 288 -1.39 -7.81 -6.03
N ARG A 289 -1.56 -6.50 -5.75
CA ARG A 289 -1.89 -5.49 -6.75
C ARG A 289 -0.83 -5.41 -7.84
N ASP A 290 0.45 -5.49 -7.48
CA ASP A 290 1.54 -5.47 -8.46
C ASP A 290 1.39 -6.64 -9.45
N ILE A 291 1.08 -7.83 -8.95
CA ILE A 291 0.84 -9.02 -9.76
C ILE A 291 -0.39 -8.84 -10.65
N LYS A 292 -1.51 -8.36 -10.11
CA LYS A 292 -2.73 -8.09 -10.89
C LYS A 292 -2.47 -7.09 -12.02
N ARG A 293 -1.72 -6.01 -11.74
CA ARG A 293 -1.33 -5.01 -12.74
C ARG A 293 -0.46 -5.63 -13.83
N PHE A 294 0.53 -6.45 -13.44
CA PHE A 294 1.34 -7.21 -14.39
C PHE A 294 0.48 -8.10 -15.29
N ILE A 295 -0.39 -8.93 -14.71
CA ILE A 295 -1.24 -9.85 -15.49
C ILE A 295 -2.16 -9.09 -16.43
N ASN A 296 -2.77 -7.99 -15.99
CA ASN A 296 -3.64 -7.17 -16.83
C ASN A 296 -2.87 -6.50 -17.98
N SER A 297 -1.68 -5.98 -17.70
CA SER A 297 -0.80 -5.39 -18.71
C SER A 297 -0.35 -6.43 -19.72
N PHE A 298 0.12 -7.58 -19.26
CA PHE A 298 0.53 -8.70 -20.09
C PHE A 298 -0.62 -9.22 -20.97
N ARG A 299 -1.83 -9.38 -20.41
CA ARG A 299 -3.04 -9.77 -21.16
C ARG A 299 -3.30 -8.85 -22.34
N PHE A 300 -3.16 -7.53 -22.12
CA PHE A 300 -3.33 -6.55 -23.17
C PHE A 300 -2.22 -6.66 -24.22
N THR A 301 -0.95 -6.69 -23.80
CA THR A 301 0.21 -6.74 -24.68
C THR A 301 0.26 -8.02 -25.52
N GLN A 302 -0.12 -9.17 -24.95
CA GLN A 302 -0.17 -10.45 -25.67
C GLN A 302 -1.13 -10.43 -26.86
N MET A 303 -2.20 -9.62 -26.85
CA MET A 303 -3.20 -9.62 -27.93
C MET A 303 -2.64 -9.30 -29.30
N TYR A 304 -1.65 -8.42 -29.37
CA TYR A 304 -1.06 -7.95 -30.64
C TYR A 304 0.38 -8.43 -30.85
N LEU A 305 0.95 -9.17 -29.88
CA LEU A 305 2.30 -9.74 -29.97
C LEU A 305 2.33 -11.28 -29.93
N LYS A 306 1.18 -11.93 -29.74
CA LYS A 306 1.11 -13.40 -29.74
C LYS A 306 1.58 -13.97 -31.08
N GLY A 307 2.50 -14.93 -31.03
CA GLY A 307 3.10 -15.56 -32.21
C GLY A 307 4.18 -14.72 -32.89
N ILE A 308 4.41 -13.49 -32.43
CA ILE A 308 5.46 -12.60 -32.92
C ILE A 308 6.65 -12.60 -31.96
N VAL A 309 6.38 -12.57 -30.66
CA VAL A 309 7.38 -12.64 -29.59
C VAL A 309 7.23 -13.97 -28.86
N PHE A 310 8.34 -14.59 -28.44
CA PHE A 310 8.28 -15.74 -27.55
C PHE A 310 7.53 -15.36 -26.27
N GLU A 311 6.51 -16.15 -25.91
CA GLU A 311 5.61 -15.80 -24.80
C GLU A 311 6.36 -15.70 -23.45
N ARG A 312 7.40 -16.52 -23.23
CA ARG A 312 8.29 -16.40 -22.06
C ARG A 312 8.93 -15.02 -22.00
N ASP A 313 9.56 -14.60 -23.10
CA ASP A 313 10.31 -13.35 -23.17
C ASP A 313 9.37 -12.15 -23.07
N LEU A 314 8.17 -12.26 -23.66
CA LEU A 314 7.11 -11.27 -23.51
C LEU A 314 6.71 -11.08 -22.03
N VAL A 315 6.60 -12.16 -21.26
CA VAL A 315 6.34 -12.08 -19.82
C VAL A 315 7.48 -11.35 -19.11
N ILE A 316 8.73 -11.74 -19.34
CA ILE A 316 9.89 -11.12 -18.68
C ILE A 316 10.02 -9.64 -19.05
N LEU A 317 9.86 -9.28 -20.33
CA LEU A 317 9.86 -7.89 -20.80
C LEU A 317 8.78 -7.06 -20.11
N GLU A 318 7.58 -7.62 -19.94
CA GLU A 318 6.49 -6.90 -19.31
C GLU A 318 6.70 -6.71 -17.80
N LEU A 319 7.30 -7.68 -17.12
CA LEU A 319 7.72 -7.54 -15.72
C LEU A 319 8.77 -6.43 -15.58
N VAL A 320 9.79 -6.45 -16.44
CA VAL A 320 10.87 -5.42 -16.45
C VAL A 320 10.27 -4.05 -16.74
N ARG A 321 9.39 -3.92 -17.75
CA ARG A 321 8.73 -2.65 -18.09
C ARG A 321 7.98 -2.04 -16.92
N LEU A 322 7.28 -2.86 -16.13
CA LEU A 322 6.44 -2.37 -15.04
C LEU A 322 7.19 -2.09 -13.74
N LYS A 323 8.30 -2.79 -13.47
CA LYS A 323 8.98 -2.74 -12.17
C LYS A 323 10.43 -2.28 -12.21
N ILE A 324 11.10 -2.39 -13.35
CA ILE A 324 12.52 -2.10 -13.48
C ILE A 324 12.72 -1.13 -14.66
N GLY A 325 12.19 0.10 -14.51
CA GLY A 325 12.18 1.11 -15.58
C GLY A 325 13.57 1.42 -16.14
N SER A 326 14.58 1.53 -15.28
CA SER A 326 15.99 1.72 -15.65
C SER A 326 16.50 0.61 -16.58
N LEU A 327 16.25 -0.66 -16.23
CA LEU A 327 16.62 -1.80 -17.07
C LEU A 327 15.84 -1.83 -18.38
N PHE A 328 14.57 -1.44 -18.35
CA PHE A 328 13.75 -1.37 -19.54
C PHE A 328 14.26 -0.32 -20.54
N GLU A 329 14.70 0.85 -20.08
CA GLU A 329 15.34 1.85 -20.94
C GLU A 329 16.66 1.34 -21.54
N ILE A 330 17.44 0.58 -20.77
CA ILE A 330 18.64 -0.11 -21.30
C ILE A 330 18.26 -1.05 -22.44
N PHE A 331 17.16 -1.80 -22.31
CA PHE A 331 16.70 -2.67 -23.40
C PHE A 331 16.30 -1.87 -24.65
N LYS A 332 15.68 -0.69 -24.50
CA LYS A 332 15.37 0.19 -25.64
C LYS A 332 16.63 0.71 -26.33
N ILE A 333 17.62 1.17 -25.57
CA ILE A 333 18.90 1.67 -26.12
C ILE A 333 19.61 0.56 -26.88
N TYR A 334 19.67 -0.64 -26.28
CA TYR A 334 20.26 -1.81 -26.92
C TYR A 334 19.53 -2.18 -28.21
N TYR A 335 18.20 -2.15 -28.19
CA TYR A 335 17.37 -2.37 -29.37
C TYR A 335 17.63 -1.35 -30.49
N LEU A 336 17.64 -0.05 -30.18
CA LEU A 336 17.90 1.02 -31.17
C LEU A 336 19.30 0.89 -31.78
N ALA A 337 20.29 0.44 -31.01
CA ALA A 337 21.63 0.19 -31.52
C ALA A 337 21.64 -0.95 -32.55
N ILE A 338 20.99 -2.09 -32.25
CA ILE A 338 20.85 -3.23 -33.18
C ILE A 338 20.11 -2.81 -34.44
N LYS A 339 18.97 -2.12 -34.30
CA LYS A 339 18.15 -1.67 -35.45
C LYS A 339 18.93 -0.78 -36.41
N ASN A 340 19.81 0.06 -35.89
CA ASN A 340 20.63 0.97 -36.69
C ASN A 340 21.90 0.33 -37.27
N GLY A 341 22.03 -1.01 -37.21
CA GLY A 341 23.16 -1.74 -37.80
C GLY A 341 24.49 -1.50 -37.11
N LYS A 342 24.50 -0.90 -35.91
CA LYS A 342 25.68 -0.82 -35.06
C LYS A 342 25.84 -2.19 -34.44
N THR A 343 26.76 -3.03 -34.90
CA THR A 343 26.95 -4.43 -34.45
C THR A 343 28.27 -4.64 -33.71
N ASP A 344 29.01 -3.56 -33.51
CA ASP A 344 30.35 -3.49 -32.96
C ASP A 344 30.30 -3.28 -31.43
N ASP A 345 30.82 -4.27 -30.68
CA ASP A 345 30.77 -4.39 -29.21
C ASP A 345 31.21 -3.10 -28.47
N GLU A 346 32.17 -2.33 -29.00
CA GLU A 346 32.67 -1.09 -28.39
C GLU A 346 31.63 0.05 -28.35
N THR A 347 30.78 0.15 -29.38
CA THR A 347 29.78 1.21 -29.49
C THR A 347 28.62 0.97 -28.51
N TYR A 348 28.21 -0.29 -28.33
CA TYR A 348 27.21 -0.72 -27.33
C TYR A 348 27.64 -0.44 -25.89
N SER A 349 28.89 -0.81 -25.61
CA SER A 349 29.51 -0.60 -24.31
C SER A 349 29.39 0.84 -23.90
N THR A 350 29.77 1.77 -24.78
CA THR A 350 29.86 3.20 -24.46
C THR A 350 28.49 3.82 -24.20
N SER A 351 27.48 3.56 -25.03
CA SER A 351 26.12 4.12 -24.84
C SER A 351 25.40 3.55 -23.61
N ILE A 352 25.52 2.23 -23.38
CA ILE A 352 24.92 1.60 -22.20
C ILE A 352 25.68 2.01 -20.93
N ILE A 353 27.02 2.09 -20.98
CA ILE A 353 27.85 2.56 -19.87
C ILE A 353 27.57 4.04 -19.56
N GLU A 354 27.36 4.91 -20.55
CA GLU A 354 26.99 6.32 -20.32
C GLU A 354 25.60 6.47 -19.70
N TYR A 355 24.61 5.70 -20.15
CA TYR A 355 23.28 5.68 -19.54
C TYR A 355 23.33 5.12 -18.12
N LEU A 356 23.99 3.97 -17.92
CA LEU A 356 24.25 3.40 -16.59
C LEU A 356 25.00 4.40 -15.70
N LYS A 357 26.03 5.10 -16.19
CA LYS A 357 26.73 6.16 -15.44
C LYS A 357 25.82 7.31 -15.05
N LYS A 358 24.83 7.67 -15.87
CA LYS A 358 23.91 8.78 -15.63
C LYS A 358 22.82 8.41 -14.63
N ASP A 359 22.25 7.20 -14.72
CA ASP A 359 21.22 6.70 -13.80
C ASP A 359 21.81 6.14 -12.49
N PHE A 360 22.97 5.46 -12.52
CA PHE A 360 23.64 5.04 -11.27
C PHE A 360 24.18 6.23 -10.46
N ARG A 361 24.39 7.41 -11.08
CA ARG A 361 24.64 8.65 -10.32
C ARG A 361 23.42 9.09 -9.48
N PHE A 362 22.21 8.64 -9.81
CA PHE A 362 21.00 8.82 -8.98
C PHE A 362 20.85 7.73 -7.89
N LEU A 363 21.53 6.59 -8.02
CA LEU A 363 21.61 5.52 -7.01
C LEU A 363 22.75 5.73 -5.98
N ASN A 364 23.40 6.90 -6.00
CA ASN A 364 24.54 7.27 -5.14
C ASN A 364 24.22 7.39 -3.62
N ASN A 365 23.03 6.98 -3.18
CA ASN A 365 22.64 6.99 -1.77
C ASN A 365 22.58 5.58 -1.13
N GLY A 366 22.90 4.51 -1.88
CA GLY A 366 22.92 3.12 -1.38
C GLY A 366 24.32 2.61 -1.01
N THR A 367 24.41 1.51 -0.26
CA THR A 367 25.71 0.91 0.10
C THR A 367 26.33 0.16 -1.10
N LEU A 368 27.67 0.16 -1.20
CA LEU A 368 28.43 -0.50 -2.29
C LEU A 368 28.04 -1.98 -2.51
N SER A 369 27.61 -2.69 -1.46
CA SER A 369 27.16 -4.08 -1.51
C SER A 369 25.79 -4.25 -2.18
N GLU A 370 24.85 -3.34 -1.93
CA GLU A 370 23.50 -3.35 -2.53
C GLU A 370 23.61 -3.08 -4.04
N GLN A 371 24.45 -2.12 -4.41
CA GLN A 371 24.74 -1.77 -5.81
C GLN A 371 25.29 -2.96 -6.62
N GLY A 372 26.21 -3.73 -6.03
CA GLY A 372 26.75 -4.93 -6.66
C GLY A 372 25.71 -6.04 -6.82
N SER A 373 24.72 -6.13 -5.93
CA SER A 373 23.64 -7.12 -6.00
C SER A 373 22.62 -6.79 -7.11
N GLU A 374 22.22 -5.53 -7.21
CA GLU A 374 21.27 -5.07 -8.22
C GLU A 374 21.84 -5.19 -9.63
N PHE A 375 23.10 -4.78 -9.82
CA PHE A 375 23.80 -4.94 -11.09
C PHE A 375 23.86 -6.41 -11.54
N ARG A 376 24.11 -7.34 -10.61
CA ARG A 376 24.10 -8.78 -10.90
C ARG A 376 22.71 -9.25 -11.35
N ASN A 377 21.64 -8.76 -10.74
CA ASN A 377 20.28 -9.10 -11.13
C ASN A 377 19.97 -8.57 -12.54
N TYR A 378 20.32 -7.32 -12.84
CA TYR A 378 20.12 -6.72 -14.17
C TYR A 378 20.85 -7.52 -15.25
N ASN A 379 22.10 -7.90 -14.98
CA ASN A 379 22.91 -8.70 -15.88
C ASN A 379 22.28 -10.08 -16.14
N LYS A 380 21.81 -10.79 -15.10
CA LYS A 380 21.11 -12.06 -15.26
C LYS A 380 19.86 -11.93 -16.14
N ILE A 381 19.04 -10.91 -15.89
CA ILE A 381 17.81 -10.67 -16.67
C ILE A 381 18.15 -10.37 -18.13
N PHE A 382 19.09 -9.45 -18.38
CA PHE A 382 19.53 -9.11 -19.73
C PHE A 382 20.11 -10.33 -20.46
N CYS A 383 21.05 -11.07 -19.85
CA CYS A 383 21.62 -12.29 -20.43
C CYS A 383 20.54 -13.30 -20.82
N SER A 384 19.47 -13.39 -20.03
CA SER A 384 18.40 -14.35 -20.28
C SER A 384 17.50 -14.02 -21.47
N LEU A 385 17.49 -12.76 -21.91
CA LEU A 385 16.72 -12.26 -23.05
C LEU A 385 17.58 -12.11 -24.30
N PHE A 386 18.84 -11.66 -24.16
CA PHE A 386 19.70 -11.30 -25.29
C PHE A 386 20.93 -12.20 -25.44
N GLY A 387 21.18 -13.13 -24.52
CA GLY A 387 22.34 -14.03 -24.53
C GLY A 387 23.58 -13.46 -23.82
N SER A 388 24.51 -14.35 -23.47
CA SER A 388 25.69 -14.04 -22.63
C SER A 388 26.85 -13.38 -23.38
N ASN A 389 26.91 -13.50 -24.71
CA ASN A 389 28.02 -12.96 -25.51
C ASN A 389 28.01 -11.43 -25.60
N HIS A 390 26.86 -10.79 -25.43
CA HIS A 390 26.69 -9.34 -25.64
C HIS A 390 26.95 -8.47 -24.40
N ILE A 391 27.24 -9.09 -23.23
CA ILE A 391 27.44 -8.37 -21.96
C ILE A 391 28.89 -8.42 -21.47
N LYS A 392 29.80 -9.09 -22.19
CA LYS A 392 31.22 -9.18 -21.77
C LYS A 392 31.86 -7.80 -21.56
N SER A 393 31.31 -6.73 -22.13
CA SER A 393 31.82 -5.36 -22.04
C SER A 393 31.24 -4.47 -20.93
N LEU A 394 30.22 -4.91 -20.18
CA LEU A 394 29.66 -4.11 -19.07
C LEU A 394 30.36 -4.32 -17.72
N ARG A 395 31.48 -5.03 -17.70
CA ARG A 395 32.31 -5.18 -16.49
C ARG A 395 32.90 -3.82 -16.10
N TYR A 396 32.28 -3.17 -15.13
CA TYR A 396 32.86 -2.00 -14.49
C TYR A 396 34.08 -2.42 -13.67
N GLN A 397 35.21 -1.75 -13.93
CA GLN A 397 36.39 -1.78 -13.06
C GLN A 397 36.00 -1.23 -11.69
N ASN A 398 36.16 -2.04 -10.65
CA ASN A 398 36.41 -1.56 -9.30
C ASN A 398 37.78 -2.05 -8.85
N VAL A 399 38.51 -1.14 -8.23
CA VAL A 399 39.85 -1.33 -7.69
C VAL A 399 39.79 -2.48 -6.68
N HIS A 400 40.61 -3.51 -6.93
CA HIS A 400 40.79 -4.77 -6.19
C HIS A 400 40.07 -6.02 -6.76
N ASN A 401 40.83 -6.71 -7.62
CA ASN A 401 40.69 -8.09 -8.07
C ASN A 401 40.13 -9.06 -7.02
N GLN A 402 38.87 -9.51 -7.18
CA GLN A 402 38.44 -10.87 -6.85
C GLN A 402 37.37 -11.34 -7.84
N TYR A 403 37.68 -12.42 -8.57
CA TYR A 403 36.80 -13.08 -9.55
C TYR A 403 35.79 -13.96 -8.82
N ILE A 404 34.49 -13.81 -9.12
CA ILE A 404 33.48 -14.84 -8.87
C ILE A 404 33.21 -15.51 -10.21
N ASP A 405 33.51 -16.81 -10.26
CA ASP A 405 33.41 -17.67 -11.43
C ASP A 405 31.94 -17.83 -11.88
N TYR A 406 31.63 -17.30 -13.06
CA TYR A 406 30.29 -17.30 -13.68
C TYR A 406 30.06 -18.56 -14.54
N ASP A 407 31.11 -19.32 -14.86
CA ASP A 407 31.01 -20.50 -15.71
C ASP A 407 30.34 -21.68 -14.99
N THR A 408 30.20 -21.61 -13.66
CA THR A 408 29.55 -22.66 -12.88
C THR A 408 28.01 -22.59 -12.90
N PHE A 409 27.40 -21.43 -13.21
CA PHE A 409 25.94 -21.27 -13.19
C PHE A 409 25.28 -21.50 -14.57
N VAL A 410 26.00 -21.22 -15.66
CA VAL A 410 25.49 -21.31 -17.04
C VAL A 410 25.43 -22.77 -17.55
N ASN A 411 26.23 -23.67 -16.96
CA ASN A 411 26.43 -25.01 -17.51
C ASN A 411 25.36 -26.06 -17.16
N ASN A 412 24.39 -25.75 -16.29
CA ASN A 412 23.34 -26.71 -15.94
C ASN A 412 21.95 -26.22 -16.42
N ASN A 413 21.53 -26.74 -17.58
CA ASN A 413 20.14 -26.87 -18.06
C ASN A 413 19.40 -25.70 -18.72
N LEU A 414 20.05 -24.67 -19.25
CA LEU A 414 19.41 -23.73 -20.20
C LEU A 414 20.01 -23.80 -21.61
N HIS A 415 21.27 -24.23 -21.77
CA HIS A 415 21.98 -24.14 -23.04
C HIS A 415 21.43 -25.00 -24.19
N GLN A 416 20.65 -26.06 -23.91
CA GLN A 416 20.10 -26.93 -24.96
C GLN A 416 18.80 -26.44 -25.58
N GLN A 417 18.00 -25.60 -24.90
CA GLN A 417 16.76 -25.06 -25.50
C GLN A 417 16.99 -23.83 -26.40
N TYR A 418 18.12 -23.13 -26.24
CA TYR A 418 18.39 -21.85 -26.93
C TYR A 418 19.35 -21.97 -28.13
N LYS A 419 19.85 -23.18 -28.45
CA LYS A 419 20.70 -23.41 -29.64
C LYS A 419 20.00 -23.18 -30.99
N ASN A 420 18.67 -22.97 -30.99
CA ASN A 420 17.86 -22.77 -32.20
C ASN A 420 17.37 -21.32 -32.40
N LEU A 421 17.82 -20.33 -31.61
CA LEU A 421 17.42 -18.94 -31.80
C LEU A 421 18.20 -18.25 -32.92
N ASN A 422 17.84 -18.57 -34.16
CA ASN A 422 18.25 -17.84 -35.36
C ASN A 422 17.40 -16.57 -35.60
N ASN A 423 17.02 -15.78 -34.57
CA ASN A 423 16.42 -14.47 -34.84
C ASN A 423 16.42 -13.49 -33.64
N PRO A 424 17.39 -12.57 -33.53
CA PRO A 424 17.26 -11.36 -32.70
C PRO A 424 16.09 -10.45 -33.12
N PHE A 425 15.42 -10.75 -34.25
CA PHE A 425 14.34 -9.96 -34.84
C PHE A 425 12.97 -10.07 -34.13
N MET A 426 12.72 -11.09 -33.29
CA MET A 426 11.42 -11.20 -32.61
C MET A 426 11.24 -10.20 -31.45
N LEU A 427 12.32 -9.76 -30.81
CA LEU A 427 12.25 -8.71 -29.79
C LEU A 427 12.09 -7.32 -30.42
N VAL A 428 12.55 -7.13 -31.66
CA VAL A 428 12.36 -5.89 -32.45
C VAL A 428 10.87 -5.57 -32.57
N ASP A 429 10.07 -6.57 -32.94
CA ASP A 429 8.63 -6.43 -33.08
C ASP A 429 7.92 -5.96 -31.80
N TYR A 430 8.41 -6.36 -30.61
CA TYR A 430 7.90 -5.86 -29.33
C TYR A 430 8.12 -4.34 -29.22
N PHE A 431 9.35 -3.88 -29.46
CA PHE A 431 9.70 -2.46 -29.33
C PHE A 431 9.07 -1.58 -30.41
N GLU A 432 8.71 -2.12 -31.58
CA GLU A 432 8.02 -1.37 -32.64
C GLU A 432 6.51 -1.24 -32.43
N LYS A 433 5.87 -2.25 -31.84
CA LYS A 433 4.40 -2.35 -31.79
C LYS A 433 3.78 -1.89 -30.46
N VAL A 434 4.56 -1.76 -29.38
CA VAL A 434 4.05 -1.24 -28.10
C VAL A 434 4.12 0.31 -28.11
N PRO A 435 2.99 1.04 -28.13
CA PRO A 435 2.92 2.47 -28.49
C PRO A 435 3.65 3.46 -27.57
N ASP A 436 4.04 3.06 -26.36
CA ASP A 436 4.79 3.90 -25.41
C ASP A 436 6.31 3.93 -25.70
N LEU A 437 6.77 3.30 -26.80
CA LEU A 437 8.19 3.05 -27.08
C LEU A 437 8.78 3.88 -28.23
N VAL A 438 7.95 4.49 -29.08
CA VAL A 438 8.42 5.27 -30.25
C VAL A 438 7.81 6.67 -30.23
N LYS A 439 8.13 7.43 -29.19
CA LYS A 439 8.16 8.89 -29.28
C LYS A 439 9.44 9.40 -28.63
N SER A 440 10.47 9.50 -29.45
CA SER A 440 11.49 10.55 -29.37
C SER A 440 11.54 11.21 -30.73
#